data_AF-A0AAW2HK74-F1
#
_entry.id   AF-A0AAW2HK74-F1
#
_cell.length_a   1.000
_cell.length_b   1.000
_cell.length_c   1.000
_cell.angle_alpha   90.00
_cell.angle_beta   90.00
_cell.angle_gamma   90.00
#
_symmetry.space_group_name_H-M   'P 1'
#
loop_
_entity.id
_entity.type
_entity.pdbx_description
1 polymer ?
#
loop_
_entity_poly.entity_id
_entity_poly.type
_entity_poly.pdbx_seq_one_letter_code
_entity_poly.pdbx_strand_id
1 'polypeptide(L)'
;MGSVFGKYVGNVTPGLLKNLGNRKRKYSQDNDSDIEGNGEVESAIYPPKRRKVKKKLLSTPQYIYQALFKEGSDSDITLVALGKEWKLHKIYLCQSPYFASMFSGSWKETNENIVHIKIVDPKITLESLYTVLGSLYFNELNLESGQLVSVLATAALFQLDSMSERCAEVMIETLDMDVVLYYYDAALEYGVSSLKEAACNWLLANLLTYVRGYPEVLSMISVDLMTTLVSSPNLFVVQTESSVYFMLQTWLYYILNPNEKKRGNNQQVLERSSEYFQSIYKGTEFLLTEEGKKYAPPFKALRFQHLINLLDDMNRIRSDHIVPDEWMRDAIITAWSSLLKFDHGVDRGPRQYTEAEISNNGLRCGRILHDDGEHVWRWMGFYGGLDLVWTCKNHSVMVRRNHRGNDGSILSMANRRYIACR
;
A
#
# COMPACT_ATOMS: atom_id res chain seq x y z
N MET A 1 -18.51 1.56 -8.40
CA MET A 1 -17.26 1.48 -7.61
C MET A 1 -16.33 0.35 -8.06
N GLY A 2 -16.44 -0.15 -9.30
CA GLY A 2 -15.68 -1.34 -9.76
C GLY A 2 -14.30 -1.11 -10.38
N SER A 3 -13.81 0.14 -10.52
CA SER A 3 -12.58 0.39 -11.30
C SER A 3 -11.30 0.56 -10.48
N VAL A 4 -11.35 0.55 -9.14
CA VAL A 4 -10.15 0.70 -8.30
C VAL A 4 -9.61 -0.67 -7.83
N PHE A 5 -10.48 -1.67 -7.68
CA PHE A 5 -10.10 -2.98 -7.12
C PHE A 5 -9.28 -3.86 -8.07
N GLY A 6 -9.47 -3.71 -9.40
CA GLY A 6 -8.76 -4.53 -10.39
C GLY A 6 -7.24 -4.29 -10.45
N LYS A 7 -6.75 -3.12 -10.00
CA LYS A 7 -5.32 -2.78 -10.08
C LYS A 7 -4.50 -3.32 -8.90
N TYR A 8 -5.09 -3.47 -7.72
CA TYR A 8 -4.36 -3.81 -6.48
C TYR A 8 -4.47 -5.28 -6.06
N VAL A 9 -5.30 -6.07 -6.75
CA VAL A 9 -5.48 -7.51 -6.49
C VAL A 9 -4.65 -8.38 -7.47
N GLY A 10 -4.04 -7.77 -8.50
CA GLY A 10 -3.51 -8.50 -9.66
C GLY A 10 -2.00 -8.78 -9.73
N ASN A 11 -1.15 -8.15 -8.91
CA ASN A 11 0.31 -8.33 -9.02
C ASN A 11 0.89 -9.08 -7.81
N VAL A 12 0.64 -10.39 -7.75
CA VAL A 12 1.39 -11.29 -6.87
C VAL A 12 1.73 -12.55 -7.66
N THR A 13 2.88 -12.54 -8.32
CA THR A 13 3.49 -13.77 -8.88
C THR A 13 4.06 -14.61 -7.74
N PRO A 14 3.72 -15.91 -7.61
CA PRO A 14 4.49 -16.84 -6.79
C PRO A 14 5.77 -17.22 -7.54
N GLY A 15 6.86 -16.51 -7.30
CA GLY A 15 8.18 -16.91 -7.78
C GLY A 15 8.82 -17.93 -6.85
N LEU A 16 8.68 -19.24 -7.13
CA LEU A 16 9.64 -20.30 -6.77
C LEU A 16 9.18 -21.69 -7.25
N LEU A 17 9.35 -21.97 -8.54
CA LEU A 17 9.53 -23.35 -9.05
C LEU A 17 10.47 -23.31 -10.27
N LYS A 18 11.79 -23.37 -10.04
CA LYS A 18 12.77 -23.61 -11.09
C LYS A 18 12.88 -25.11 -11.35
N ASN A 19 12.31 -25.53 -12.48
CA ASN A 19 12.83 -26.45 -13.49
C ASN A 19 13.79 -27.59 -13.05
N LEU A 20 13.29 -28.82 -13.15
CA LEU A 20 14.04 -30.00 -13.57
C LEU A 20 13.27 -30.68 -14.70
N GLY A 21 13.90 -30.84 -15.88
CA GLY A 21 13.29 -31.63 -16.96
C GLY A 21 13.84 -31.36 -18.36
N ASN A 22 14.82 -32.16 -18.77
CA ASN A 22 15.36 -32.28 -20.12
C ASN A 22 14.29 -32.59 -21.20
N ARG A 23 14.42 -32.03 -22.42
CA ARG A 23 14.52 -32.78 -23.72
C ARG A 23 14.42 -31.91 -25.01
N LYS A 24 15.53 -31.90 -25.76
CA LYS A 24 15.77 -32.10 -27.23
C LYS A 24 14.72 -31.75 -28.33
N ARG A 25 15.27 -31.09 -29.39
CA ARG A 25 15.03 -31.13 -30.88
C ARG A 25 13.71 -30.51 -31.38
N LYS A 26 13.58 -29.80 -32.51
CA LYS A 26 14.05 -29.95 -33.93
C LYS A 26 13.72 -28.63 -34.68
N TYR A 27 14.61 -27.98 -35.46
CA TYR A 27 14.78 -27.98 -36.94
C TYR A 27 13.63 -27.49 -37.85
N SER A 28 13.87 -26.38 -38.60
CA SER A 28 13.61 -26.11 -40.05
C SER A 28 13.65 -24.57 -40.26
N GLN A 29 14.62 -23.93 -40.94
CA GLN A 29 15.10 -23.98 -42.34
C GLN A 29 14.21 -23.21 -43.33
N ASP A 30 14.80 -22.19 -43.98
CA ASP A 30 14.67 -21.75 -45.40
C ASP A 30 15.66 -20.56 -45.58
N ASN A 31 16.85 -20.67 -46.18
CA ASN A 31 17.28 -20.96 -47.57
C ASN A 31 16.83 -19.94 -48.63
N ASP A 32 17.79 -19.15 -49.12
CA ASP A 32 18.24 -19.02 -50.52
C ASP A 32 19.31 -17.88 -50.57
N SER A 33 20.43 -17.95 -51.30
CA SER A 33 20.79 -18.71 -52.50
C SER A 33 22.32 -18.80 -52.67
N ASP A 34 22.76 -19.91 -53.26
CA ASP A 34 24.10 -20.33 -53.71
C ASP A 34 24.76 -19.35 -54.73
N ILE A 35 26.03 -19.40 -55.19
CA ILE A 35 26.83 -20.51 -55.75
C ILE A 35 28.35 -20.18 -55.71
N GLU A 36 29.11 -21.28 -55.65
CA GLU A 36 30.54 -21.53 -55.54
C GLU A 36 31.48 -21.03 -56.67
N GLY A 37 32.78 -21.00 -56.35
CA GLY A 37 33.89 -21.02 -57.30
C GLY A 37 35.25 -21.27 -56.61
N ASN A 38 35.82 -22.46 -56.87
CA ASN A 38 37.08 -23.02 -56.35
C ASN A 38 38.36 -22.19 -56.61
N GLY A 39 39.39 -22.39 -55.78
CA GLY A 39 40.79 -22.27 -56.22
C GLY A 39 41.80 -21.73 -55.19
N GLU A 40 42.56 -22.65 -54.60
CA GLU A 40 44.00 -22.60 -54.28
C GLU A 40 44.62 -21.50 -53.39
N VAL A 41 45.55 -21.98 -52.57
CA VAL A 41 46.39 -21.25 -51.62
C VAL A 41 47.59 -20.66 -52.35
N GLU A 42 47.77 -19.33 -52.32
CA GLU A 42 49.11 -18.75 -52.28
C GLU A 42 49.13 -17.31 -51.75
N SER A 43 50.25 -16.99 -51.12
CA SER A 43 50.55 -15.84 -50.29
C SER A 43 50.76 -14.55 -51.10
N ALA A 44 50.18 -13.43 -50.67
CA ALA A 44 50.67 -12.10 -51.05
C ALA A 44 50.34 -11.02 -50.01
N ILE A 45 51.37 -10.24 -49.74
CA ILE A 45 51.54 -9.18 -48.76
C ILE A 45 50.63 -7.98 -49.05
N TYR A 46 49.69 -7.67 -48.15
CA TYR A 46 49.10 -6.32 -48.03
C TYR A 46 48.87 -5.96 -46.56
N PRO A 47 49.22 -4.74 -46.12
CA PRO A 47 48.93 -4.31 -44.76
C PRO A 47 47.40 -4.21 -44.55
N PRO A 48 46.88 -4.55 -43.35
CA PRO A 48 45.45 -4.45 -43.11
C PRO A 48 45.04 -2.98 -43.20
N LYS A 49 44.17 -2.66 -44.16
CA LYS A 49 43.47 -1.37 -44.21
C LYS A 49 42.79 -1.18 -42.86
N ARG A 50 43.28 -0.21 -42.06
CA ARG A 50 42.63 0.22 -40.82
C ARG A 50 41.16 0.52 -41.15
N ARG A 51 40.26 -0.40 -40.78
CA ARG A 51 38.83 -0.11 -40.69
C ARG A 51 38.72 1.04 -39.71
N LYS A 52 38.54 2.26 -40.22
CA LYS A 52 38.11 3.39 -39.40
C LYS A 52 36.80 2.96 -38.78
N VAL A 53 36.84 2.54 -37.51
CA VAL A 53 35.64 2.41 -36.69
C VAL A 53 35.01 3.79 -36.76
N LYS A 54 33.95 3.95 -37.58
CA LYS A 54 33.16 5.16 -37.58
C LYS A 54 32.62 5.24 -36.16
N LYS A 55 33.25 6.06 -35.31
CA LYS A 55 32.69 6.42 -34.01
C LYS A 55 31.28 6.89 -34.32
N LYS A 56 30.29 6.11 -33.91
CA LYS A 56 28.89 6.45 -34.11
C LYS A 56 28.73 7.82 -33.44
N LEU A 57 28.40 8.85 -34.23
CA LEU A 57 28.19 10.18 -33.69
C LEU A 57 27.08 10.06 -32.63
N LEU A 58 27.37 10.50 -31.41
CA LEU A 58 26.39 10.54 -30.34
C LEU A 58 25.23 11.43 -30.77
N SER A 59 24.01 11.13 -30.33
CA SER A 59 22.91 12.08 -30.49
C SER A 59 23.22 13.35 -29.69
N THR A 60 22.64 14.49 -30.07
CA THR A 60 22.88 15.77 -29.36
C THR A 60 22.62 15.65 -27.85
N PRO A 61 21.51 15.03 -27.37
CA PRO A 61 21.29 14.84 -25.94
C PRO A 61 22.34 13.96 -25.25
N GLN A 62 22.79 12.88 -25.93
CA GLN A 62 23.83 12.01 -25.41
C GLN A 62 25.19 12.71 -25.32
N TYR A 63 25.50 13.56 -26.32
CA TYR A 63 26.70 14.38 -26.30
C TYR A 63 26.66 15.41 -25.17
N ILE A 64 25.53 16.12 -25.00
CA ILE A 64 25.33 17.08 -23.90
C ILE A 64 25.54 16.39 -22.54
N TYR A 65 24.90 15.24 -22.32
CA TYR A 65 25.04 14.50 -21.07
C TYR A 65 26.48 14.04 -20.80
N GLN A 66 27.17 13.56 -21.84
CA GLN A 66 28.55 13.09 -21.71
C GLN A 66 29.54 14.25 -21.50
N ALA A 67 29.56 15.25 -22.38
CA ALA A 67 30.55 16.32 -22.37
C ALA A 67 30.29 17.36 -21.27
N LEU A 68 29.03 17.72 -21.03
CA LEU A 68 28.70 18.79 -20.09
C LEU A 68 28.48 18.26 -18.67
N PHE A 69 27.68 17.20 -18.48
CA PHE A 69 27.39 16.70 -17.14
C PHE A 69 28.47 15.75 -16.60
N LYS A 70 28.86 14.71 -17.35
CA LYS A 70 29.84 13.72 -16.87
C LYS A 70 31.26 14.27 -16.84
N GLU A 71 31.67 14.98 -17.89
CA GLU A 71 33.03 15.52 -18.00
C GLU A 71 33.18 16.93 -17.40
N GLY A 72 32.08 17.68 -17.26
CA GLY A 72 32.10 19.03 -16.69
C GLY A 72 32.76 20.08 -17.60
N SER A 73 32.76 19.84 -18.93
CA SER A 73 33.37 20.76 -19.90
C SER A 73 32.64 22.10 -19.89
N ASP A 74 33.38 23.20 -19.85
CA ASP A 74 32.86 24.58 -19.86
C ASP A 74 31.88 24.93 -18.72
N SER A 75 31.99 24.25 -17.58
CA SER A 75 31.20 24.54 -16.37
C SER A 75 31.42 25.96 -15.85
N ASP A 76 30.34 26.69 -15.58
CA ASP A 76 30.36 28.04 -15.01
C ASP A 76 30.06 28.07 -13.50
N ILE A 77 29.82 26.90 -12.89
CA ILE A 77 29.59 26.75 -11.45
C ILE A 77 30.03 25.38 -10.92
N THR A 78 30.53 25.37 -9.69
CA THR A 78 30.80 24.16 -8.91
C THR A 78 29.85 24.08 -7.73
N LEU A 79 29.02 23.03 -7.66
CA LEU A 79 28.23 22.73 -6.46
C LEU A 79 29.03 21.78 -5.56
N VAL A 80 29.08 22.05 -4.26
CA VAL A 80 29.70 21.18 -3.26
C VAL A 80 28.61 20.62 -2.36
N ALA A 81 28.36 19.32 -2.45
CA ALA A 81 27.29 18.64 -1.75
C ALA A 81 27.78 17.26 -1.29
N LEU A 82 27.51 16.89 -0.03
CA LEU A 82 27.99 15.64 0.60
C LEU A 82 29.51 15.41 0.43
N GLY A 83 30.30 16.49 0.50
CA GLY A 83 31.76 16.43 0.34
C GLY A 83 32.24 16.18 -1.09
N LYS A 84 31.35 16.11 -2.08
CA LYS A 84 31.69 15.97 -3.50
C LYS A 84 31.49 17.28 -4.25
N GLU A 85 32.43 17.59 -5.14
CA GLU A 85 32.34 18.70 -6.08
C GLU A 85 31.68 18.27 -7.39
N TRP A 86 30.77 19.10 -7.89
CA TRP A 86 30.00 18.88 -9.11
C TRP A 86 30.16 20.07 -10.05
N LYS A 87 30.88 19.87 -11.15
CA LYS A 87 31.07 20.88 -12.20
C LYS A 87 29.84 20.92 -13.10
N LEU A 88 29.11 22.03 -13.07
CA LEU A 88 27.77 22.16 -13.64
C LEU A 88 27.61 23.50 -14.35
N HIS A 89 26.42 23.74 -14.88
CA HIS A 89 26.11 24.87 -15.74
C HIS A 89 24.85 25.56 -15.22
N LYS A 90 24.93 26.87 -14.91
CA LYS A 90 23.81 27.66 -14.40
C LYS A 90 22.58 27.56 -15.31
N ILE A 91 22.77 27.57 -16.63
CA ILE A 91 21.67 27.46 -17.61
C ILE A 91 20.83 26.18 -17.44
N TYR A 92 21.47 25.03 -17.13
CA TYR A 92 20.75 23.78 -16.90
C TYR A 92 20.17 23.71 -15.49
N LEU A 93 20.88 24.25 -14.49
CA LEU A 93 20.42 24.28 -13.11
C LEU A 93 19.19 25.16 -12.92
N CYS A 94 19.10 26.31 -13.59
CA CYS A 94 17.95 27.23 -13.51
C CYS A 94 16.62 26.63 -14.02
N GLN A 95 16.60 25.42 -14.58
CA GLN A 95 15.35 24.66 -14.78
C GLN A 95 14.69 24.28 -13.44
N SER A 96 15.47 24.15 -12.37
CA SER A 96 15.00 23.98 -11.00
C SER A 96 14.68 25.36 -10.39
N PRO A 97 13.48 25.57 -9.84
CA PRO A 97 13.12 26.80 -9.12
C PRO A 97 14.05 27.11 -7.94
N TYR A 98 14.57 26.08 -7.26
CA TYR A 98 15.55 26.21 -6.18
C TYR A 98 16.82 26.92 -6.68
N PHE A 99 17.42 26.45 -7.77
CA PHE A 99 18.62 27.05 -8.34
C PHE A 99 18.34 28.36 -9.07
N ALA A 100 17.20 28.49 -9.74
CA ALA A 100 16.79 29.74 -10.37
C ALA A 100 16.69 30.87 -9.34
N SER A 101 16.11 30.58 -8.16
CA SER A 101 16.02 31.54 -7.06
C SER A 101 17.40 31.85 -6.44
N MET A 102 18.26 30.85 -6.32
CA MET A 102 19.63 31.01 -5.79
C MET A 102 20.51 31.87 -6.71
N PHE A 103 20.38 31.72 -8.04
CA PHE A 103 21.20 32.43 -9.02
C PHE A 103 20.58 33.74 -9.52
N SER A 104 19.37 34.09 -9.09
CA SER A 104 18.72 35.36 -9.43
C SER A 104 18.69 36.31 -8.23
N GLY A 105 18.75 37.62 -8.49
CA GLY A 105 18.57 38.66 -7.48
C GLY A 105 19.86 39.14 -6.81
N SER A 106 19.81 39.35 -5.49
CA SER A 106 20.87 39.97 -4.68
C SER A 106 21.52 39.00 -3.69
N TRP A 107 21.37 37.69 -3.92
CA TRP A 107 21.98 36.67 -3.08
C TRP A 107 23.49 36.65 -3.25
N LYS A 108 24.22 36.18 -2.23
CA LYS A 108 25.68 36.11 -2.26
C LYS A 108 26.15 35.19 -3.40
N GLU A 109 25.41 34.10 -3.58
CA GLU A 109 25.62 33.03 -4.54
C GLU A 109 25.49 33.50 -6.00
N THR A 110 24.81 34.62 -6.26
CA THR A 110 24.63 35.17 -7.61
C THR A 110 25.97 35.42 -8.31
N ASN A 111 26.97 35.89 -7.56
CA ASN A 111 28.32 36.17 -8.08
C ASN A 111 29.36 35.10 -7.71
N GLU A 112 28.94 34.00 -7.07
CA GLU A 112 29.85 32.90 -6.72
C GLU A 112 29.91 31.85 -7.84
N ASN A 113 31.11 31.27 -7.99
CA ASN A 113 31.38 30.16 -8.89
C ASN A 113 31.49 28.82 -8.13
N ILE A 114 31.42 28.85 -6.79
CA ILE A 114 31.43 27.68 -5.91
C ILE A 114 30.32 27.86 -4.89
N VAL A 115 29.37 26.93 -4.81
CA VAL A 115 28.24 26.99 -3.88
C VAL A 115 28.18 25.72 -3.05
N HIS A 116 28.10 25.87 -1.73
CA HIS A 116 27.98 24.76 -0.80
C HIS A 116 26.53 24.48 -0.45
N ILE A 117 26.03 23.29 -0.80
CA ILE A 117 24.67 22.84 -0.47
C ILE A 117 24.74 22.00 0.79
N LYS A 118 24.17 22.51 1.87
CA LYS A 118 24.02 21.75 3.13
C LYS A 118 22.84 20.80 3.00
N ILE A 119 23.13 19.51 2.91
CA ILE A 119 22.14 18.44 2.89
C ILE A 119 21.99 17.89 4.31
N VAL A 120 20.78 18.00 4.84
CA VAL A 120 20.41 17.52 6.19
C VAL A 120 19.61 16.22 6.16
N ASP A 121 18.94 15.94 5.04
CA ASP A 121 18.15 14.73 4.86
C ASP A 121 19.09 13.53 4.60
N PRO A 122 19.10 12.51 5.48
CA PRO A 122 19.97 11.35 5.33
C PRO A 122 19.61 10.43 4.15
N LYS A 123 18.40 10.56 3.57
CA LYS A 123 17.99 9.78 2.39
C LYS A 123 18.57 10.32 1.10
N ILE A 124 19.08 11.55 1.09
CA ILE A 124 19.76 12.13 -0.08
C ILE A 124 21.18 11.57 -0.15
N THR A 125 21.49 10.87 -1.24
CA THR A 125 22.78 10.20 -1.46
C THR A 125 23.55 10.83 -2.62
N LEU A 126 24.82 10.46 -2.79
CA LEU A 126 25.60 10.87 -3.96
C LEU A 126 24.99 10.34 -5.28
N GLU A 127 24.35 9.17 -5.23
CA GLU A 127 23.73 8.53 -6.38
C GLU A 127 22.42 9.23 -6.78
N SER A 128 21.62 9.65 -5.79
CA SER A 128 20.43 10.43 -6.06
C SER A 128 20.79 11.83 -6.58
N LEU A 129 21.80 12.49 -6.01
CA LEU A 129 22.34 13.75 -6.55
C LEU A 129 22.83 13.59 -7.99
N TYR A 130 23.55 12.51 -8.30
CA TYR A 130 23.99 12.22 -9.67
C TYR A 130 22.79 12.10 -10.62
N THR A 131 21.79 11.33 -10.23
CA THR A 131 20.59 11.09 -11.03
C THR A 131 19.80 12.39 -11.23
N VAL A 132 19.58 13.16 -10.16
CA VAL A 132 18.79 14.38 -10.22
C VAL A 132 19.49 15.49 -11.01
N LEU A 133 20.76 15.74 -10.72
CA LEU A 133 21.51 16.75 -11.47
C LEU A 133 21.69 16.33 -12.93
N GLY A 134 21.87 15.04 -13.20
CA GLY A 134 21.97 14.49 -14.54
C GLY A 134 20.67 14.64 -15.34
N SER A 135 19.51 14.53 -14.68
CA SER A 135 18.19 14.63 -15.33
C SER A 135 17.97 16.00 -15.98
N LEU A 136 18.61 17.05 -15.45
CA LEU A 136 18.57 18.41 -16.01
C LEU A 136 19.24 18.51 -17.37
N TYR A 137 20.19 17.61 -17.67
CA TYR A 137 20.90 17.54 -18.95
C TYR A 137 20.31 16.48 -19.89
N PHE A 138 19.60 15.50 -19.35
CA PHE A 138 19.06 14.38 -20.11
C PHE A 138 17.79 13.81 -19.47
N ASN A 139 16.65 14.02 -20.11
CA ASN A 139 15.33 13.70 -19.54
C ASN A 139 15.01 12.18 -19.47
N GLU A 140 15.77 11.31 -20.15
CA GLU A 140 15.54 9.86 -20.20
C GLU A 140 16.43 9.07 -19.22
N LEU A 141 16.57 9.53 -17.98
CA LEU A 141 17.25 8.71 -16.98
C LEU A 141 16.33 7.60 -16.48
N ASN A 142 16.84 6.36 -16.54
CA ASN A 142 16.17 5.19 -15.97
C ASN A 142 16.24 5.28 -14.46
N LEU A 143 15.08 5.31 -13.81
CA LEU A 143 14.98 5.26 -12.36
C LEU A 143 15.05 3.80 -11.90
N GLU A 144 16.07 3.46 -11.13
CA GLU A 144 16.18 2.14 -10.52
C GLU A 144 15.33 2.06 -9.24
N SER A 145 14.61 0.96 -9.06
CA SER A 145 13.67 0.77 -7.95
C SER A 145 14.31 0.93 -6.56
N GLY A 146 15.59 0.56 -6.41
CA GLY A 146 16.33 0.63 -5.16
C GLY A 146 16.68 2.05 -4.67
N GLN A 147 16.60 3.07 -5.53
CA GLN A 147 16.98 4.45 -5.19
C GLN A 147 15.81 5.43 -5.22
N LEU A 148 14.58 4.97 -5.51
CA LEU A 148 13.44 5.84 -5.76
C LEU A 148 13.20 6.86 -4.65
N VAL A 149 13.28 6.47 -3.38
CA VAL A 149 13.06 7.40 -2.25
C VAL A 149 14.18 8.42 -2.15
N SER A 150 15.44 8.03 -2.35
CA SER A 150 16.56 8.97 -2.37
C SER A 150 16.45 9.97 -3.53
N VAL A 151 16.04 9.50 -4.70
CA VAL A 151 15.79 10.36 -5.88
C VAL A 151 14.64 11.31 -5.60
N LEU A 152 13.53 10.83 -5.03
CA LEU A 152 12.39 11.66 -4.64
C LEU A 152 12.80 12.74 -3.62
N ALA A 153 13.56 12.37 -2.59
CA ALA A 153 14.08 13.29 -1.58
C ALA A 153 14.90 14.42 -2.21
N THR A 154 15.75 14.05 -3.18
CA THR A 154 16.63 15.01 -3.88
C THR A 154 15.85 15.89 -4.84
N ALA A 155 14.87 15.32 -5.54
CA ALA A 155 13.98 16.07 -6.44
C ALA A 155 13.14 17.08 -5.64
N ALA A 156 12.62 16.67 -4.47
CA ALA A 156 11.91 17.57 -3.56
C ALA A 156 12.81 18.70 -3.05
N LEU A 157 14.05 18.42 -2.64
CA LEU A 157 15.02 19.44 -2.22
C LEU A 157 15.25 20.49 -3.33
N PHE A 158 15.41 20.04 -4.57
CA PHE A 158 15.63 20.92 -5.72
C PHE A 158 14.34 21.37 -6.42
N GLN A 159 13.17 21.15 -5.83
CA GLN A 159 11.87 21.60 -6.34
C GLN A 159 11.62 21.16 -7.80
N LEU A 160 11.98 19.91 -8.12
CA LEU A 160 11.79 19.30 -9.45
C LEU A 160 10.51 18.46 -9.48
N ASP A 161 9.35 19.14 -9.50
CA ASP A 161 8.03 18.50 -9.38
C ASP A 161 7.80 17.40 -10.43
N SER A 162 8.17 17.63 -11.70
CA SER A 162 8.05 16.63 -12.76
C SER A 162 8.85 15.35 -12.49
N MET A 163 9.99 15.46 -11.81
CA MET A 163 10.77 14.29 -11.41
C MET A 163 10.14 13.61 -10.18
N SER A 164 9.65 14.39 -9.21
CA SER A 164 8.92 13.86 -8.06
C SER A 164 7.68 13.06 -8.50
N GLU A 165 6.93 13.56 -9.48
CA GLU A 165 5.78 12.87 -10.09
C GLU A 165 6.20 11.57 -10.78
N ARG A 166 7.26 11.59 -11.60
CA ARG A 166 7.79 10.37 -12.23
C ARG A 166 8.28 9.34 -11.22
N CYS A 167 8.94 9.76 -10.15
CA CYS A 167 9.30 8.87 -9.04
C CYS A 167 8.05 8.25 -8.41
N ALA A 168 7.01 9.05 -8.18
CA ALA A 168 5.74 8.59 -7.62
C ALA A 168 5.07 7.55 -8.54
N GLU A 169 5.04 7.78 -9.85
CA GLU A 169 4.47 6.83 -10.82
C GLU A 169 5.15 5.45 -10.73
N VAL A 170 6.48 5.42 -10.78
CA VAL A 170 7.24 4.16 -10.68
C VAL A 170 7.02 3.51 -9.31
N MET A 171 7.03 4.28 -8.22
CA MET A 171 6.76 3.76 -6.88
C MET A 171 5.35 3.15 -6.77
N ILE A 172 4.33 3.76 -7.38
CA ILE A 172 2.96 3.25 -7.40
C ILE A 172 2.88 1.93 -8.17
N GLU A 173 3.58 1.83 -9.30
CA GLU A 173 3.64 0.61 -10.12
C GLU A 173 4.34 -0.56 -9.40
N THR A 174 5.29 -0.25 -8.51
CA THR A 174 6.06 -1.24 -7.75
C THR A 174 5.59 -1.37 -6.29
N LEU A 175 4.37 -0.93 -5.94
CA LEU A 175 3.83 -1.08 -4.60
C LEU A 175 3.62 -2.56 -4.24
N ASP A 176 4.29 -3.00 -3.18
CA ASP A 176 4.12 -4.31 -2.57
C ASP A 176 4.21 -4.23 -1.04
N MET A 177 4.11 -5.38 -0.38
CA MET A 177 4.11 -5.47 1.07
C MET A 177 5.43 -5.01 1.72
N ASP A 178 6.55 -5.22 1.05
CA ASP A 178 7.87 -4.94 1.59
C ASP A 178 8.17 -3.44 1.54
N VAL A 179 7.61 -2.72 0.54
CA VAL A 179 7.88 -1.29 0.33
C VAL A 179 6.71 -0.36 0.68
N VAL A 180 5.48 -0.85 0.86
CA VAL A 180 4.29 0.03 1.02
C VAL A 180 4.40 1.01 2.18
N LEU A 181 4.91 0.58 3.34
CA LEU A 181 5.07 1.48 4.49
C LEU A 181 6.20 2.48 4.26
N TYR A 182 7.30 2.02 3.65
CA TYR A 182 8.42 2.89 3.31
C TYR A 182 8.03 3.98 2.31
N TYR A 183 7.23 3.63 1.29
CA TYR A 183 6.70 4.58 0.32
C TYR A 183 5.63 5.49 0.92
N TYR A 184 4.79 4.98 1.82
CA TYR A 184 3.83 5.81 2.55
C TYR A 184 4.53 6.89 3.39
N ASP A 185 5.58 6.52 4.13
CA ASP A 185 6.34 7.45 4.95
C ASP A 185 7.08 8.48 4.09
N ALA A 186 7.71 8.04 2.99
CA ALA A 186 8.34 8.94 2.01
C ALA A 186 7.32 9.91 1.39
N ALA A 187 6.11 9.44 1.08
CA ALA A 187 5.05 10.29 0.53
C ALA A 187 4.62 11.39 1.50
N LEU A 188 4.54 11.08 2.81
CA LEU A 188 4.25 12.07 3.83
C LEU A 188 5.37 13.11 3.98
N GLU A 189 6.61 12.64 4.02
CA GLU A 189 7.78 13.48 4.25
C GLU A 189 8.08 14.42 3.07
N TYR A 190 7.89 13.95 1.84
CA TYR A 190 8.14 14.73 0.62
C TYR A 190 6.88 15.31 -0.02
N GLY A 191 5.71 15.18 0.62
CA GLY A 191 4.47 15.85 0.20
C GLY A 191 3.82 15.27 -1.07
N VAL A 192 4.06 14.00 -1.40
CA VAL A 192 3.54 13.35 -2.62
C VAL A 192 2.18 12.70 -2.36
N SER A 193 1.10 13.46 -2.58
CA SER A 193 -0.26 13.02 -2.24
C SER A 193 -0.74 11.79 -3.03
N SER A 194 -0.39 11.69 -4.32
CA SER A 194 -0.77 10.55 -5.17
C SER A 194 -0.21 9.22 -4.67
N LEU A 195 1.06 9.21 -4.26
CA LEU A 195 1.73 8.04 -3.69
C LEU A 195 1.15 7.67 -2.33
N LYS A 196 0.90 8.67 -1.47
CA LYS A 196 0.25 8.47 -0.17
C LYS A 196 -1.10 7.78 -0.33
N GLU A 197 -1.95 8.28 -1.23
CA GLU A 197 -3.27 7.71 -1.51
C GLU A 197 -3.17 6.29 -2.07
N ALA A 198 -2.24 6.04 -3.01
CA ALA A 198 -2.02 4.72 -3.57
C ALA A 198 -1.57 3.69 -2.52
N ALA A 199 -0.61 4.06 -1.65
CA ALA A 199 -0.16 3.20 -0.56
C ALA A 199 -1.28 2.93 0.46
N CYS A 200 -2.06 3.95 0.82
CA CYS A 200 -3.26 3.79 1.65
C CYS A 200 -4.26 2.83 1.01
N ASN A 201 -4.58 3.00 -0.27
CA ASN A 201 -5.53 2.15 -0.99
C ASN A 201 -5.04 0.70 -1.08
N TRP A 202 -3.74 0.49 -1.28
CA TRP A 202 -3.13 -0.82 -1.24
C TRP A 202 -3.32 -1.47 0.13
N LEU A 203 -3.06 -0.74 1.22
CA LEU A 203 -3.26 -1.23 2.59
C LEU A 203 -4.75 -1.51 2.88
N LEU A 204 -5.67 -0.64 2.45
CA LEU A 204 -7.11 -0.86 2.63
C LEU A 204 -7.60 -2.16 2.00
N ALA A 205 -7.04 -2.55 0.85
CA ALA A 205 -7.36 -3.80 0.17
C ALA A 205 -6.70 -5.03 0.81
N ASN A 206 -5.51 -4.84 1.39
CA ASN A 206 -4.64 -5.95 1.80
C ASN A 206 -4.49 -6.16 3.32
N LEU A 207 -5.02 -5.24 4.15
CA LEU A 207 -4.81 -5.25 5.60
C LEU A 207 -5.30 -6.54 6.26
N LEU A 208 -6.54 -6.94 5.98
CA LEU A 208 -7.18 -8.12 6.59
C LEU A 208 -6.95 -9.42 5.81
N THR A 209 -6.45 -9.33 4.58
CA THR A 209 -6.23 -10.49 3.70
C THR A 209 -4.79 -10.98 3.81
N TYR A 210 -3.83 -10.12 3.47
CA TYR A 210 -2.41 -10.46 3.41
C TYR A 210 -1.63 -9.93 4.61
N VAL A 211 -1.67 -8.62 4.88
CA VAL A 211 -0.81 -7.96 5.90
C VAL A 211 -1.01 -8.56 7.29
N ARG A 212 -2.24 -8.95 7.65
CA ARG A 212 -2.55 -9.64 8.91
C ARG A 212 -1.65 -10.87 9.17
N GLY A 213 -1.21 -11.56 8.12
CA GLY A 213 -0.34 -12.74 8.21
C GLY A 213 1.15 -12.42 8.35
N TYR A 214 1.56 -11.15 8.31
CA TYR A 214 2.97 -10.72 8.35
C TYR A 214 3.21 -9.80 9.55
N PRO A 215 3.61 -10.37 10.71
CA PRO A 215 3.74 -9.64 11.97
C PRO A 215 4.72 -8.48 11.91
N GLU A 216 5.81 -8.62 11.14
CA GLU A 216 6.82 -7.58 10.98
C GLU A 216 6.22 -6.33 10.34
N VAL A 217 5.45 -6.50 9.27
CA VAL A 217 4.78 -5.38 8.56
C VAL A 217 3.63 -4.83 9.39
N LEU A 218 2.78 -5.71 9.94
CA LEU A 218 1.63 -5.29 10.74
C LEU A 218 2.06 -4.40 11.91
N SER A 219 3.10 -4.80 12.65
CA SER A 219 3.60 -4.05 13.82
C SER A 219 4.32 -2.74 13.47
N MET A 220 4.72 -2.54 12.21
CA MET A 220 5.31 -1.27 11.75
C MET A 220 4.25 -0.21 11.41
N ILE A 221 2.98 -0.59 11.26
CA ILE A 221 1.90 0.36 11.00
C ILE A 221 1.73 1.28 12.21
N SER A 222 1.91 2.58 11.99
CA SER A 222 1.74 3.61 13.02
C SER A 222 0.29 3.71 13.50
N VAL A 223 0.10 4.27 14.70
CA VAL A 223 -1.24 4.50 15.27
C VAL A 223 -2.09 5.37 14.33
N ASP A 224 -1.51 6.43 13.76
CA ASP A 224 -2.23 7.36 12.90
C ASP A 224 -2.66 6.71 11.58
N LEU A 225 -1.77 5.93 10.97
CA LEU A 225 -2.09 5.18 9.76
C LEU A 225 -3.16 4.11 10.07
N MET A 226 -3.00 3.34 11.15
CA MET A 226 -3.99 2.33 11.54
C MET A 226 -5.36 2.96 11.80
N THR A 227 -5.41 4.12 12.46
CA THR A 227 -6.66 4.88 12.68
C THR A 227 -7.31 5.27 11.36
N THR A 228 -6.50 5.77 10.42
CA THR A 228 -6.97 6.16 9.08
C THR A 228 -7.53 4.95 8.32
N LEU A 229 -6.85 3.81 8.37
CA LEU A 229 -7.27 2.57 7.71
C LEU A 229 -8.57 2.02 8.29
N VAL A 230 -8.67 1.92 9.63
CA VAL A 230 -9.87 1.37 10.31
C VAL A 230 -11.08 2.27 10.12
N SER A 231 -10.90 3.60 10.15
CA SER A 231 -11.96 4.58 9.95
C SER A 231 -12.51 4.57 8.52
N SER A 232 -11.70 4.12 7.55
CA SER A 232 -12.04 4.19 6.14
C SER A 232 -13.27 3.31 5.80
N PRO A 233 -14.26 3.85 5.09
CA PRO A 233 -15.38 3.06 4.56
C PRO A 233 -14.93 2.06 3.51
N ASN A 234 -13.76 2.28 2.90
CA ASN A 234 -13.21 1.44 1.83
C ASN A 234 -12.31 0.30 2.36
N LEU A 235 -12.16 0.14 3.68
CA LEU A 235 -11.43 -0.97 4.25
C LEU A 235 -12.08 -2.29 3.83
N PHE A 236 -11.29 -3.18 3.21
CA PHE A 236 -11.74 -4.48 2.79
C PHE A 236 -11.83 -5.43 4.00
N VAL A 237 -13.04 -5.61 4.52
CA VAL A 237 -13.30 -6.47 5.69
C VAL A 237 -13.65 -7.89 5.27
N VAL A 238 -12.92 -8.85 5.81
CA VAL A 238 -13.18 -10.29 5.65
C VAL A 238 -13.97 -10.78 6.86
N GLN A 239 -15.01 -11.58 6.62
CA GLN A 239 -16.01 -12.04 7.59
C GLN A 239 -16.90 -10.92 8.14
N THR A 240 -16.48 -10.22 9.20
CA THR A 240 -17.29 -9.22 9.90
C THR A 240 -16.39 -8.14 10.52
N GLU A 241 -17.02 -7.10 11.08
CA GLU A 241 -16.32 -6.07 11.86
C GLU A 241 -15.47 -6.66 13.00
N SER A 242 -15.86 -7.80 13.58
CA SER A 242 -15.11 -8.51 14.63
C SER A 242 -13.69 -8.90 14.17
N SER A 243 -13.50 -9.19 12.89
CA SER A 243 -12.19 -9.47 12.32
C SER A 243 -11.25 -8.25 12.35
N VAL A 244 -11.80 -7.04 12.26
CA VAL A 244 -11.04 -5.79 12.44
C VAL A 244 -10.55 -5.68 13.89
N TYR A 245 -11.42 -5.96 14.85
CA TYR A 245 -11.05 -5.99 16.28
C TYR A 245 -9.94 -7.00 16.56
N PHE A 246 -10.08 -8.25 16.11
CA PHE A 246 -9.06 -9.29 16.32
C PHE A 246 -7.73 -8.95 15.64
N MET A 247 -7.76 -8.27 14.50
CA MET A 247 -6.56 -7.74 13.86
C MET A 247 -5.91 -6.65 14.71
N LEU A 248 -6.67 -5.67 15.22
CA LEU A 248 -6.15 -4.63 16.11
C LEU A 248 -5.57 -5.19 17.41
N GLN A 249 -6.23 -6.17 18.01
CA GLN A 249 -5.72 -6.92 19.16
C GLN A 249 -4.35 -7.55 18.84
N THR A 250 -4.24 -8.23 17.69
CA THR A 250 -3.01 -8.87 17.24
C THR A 250 -1.91 -7.84 16.97
N TRP A 251 -2.24 -6.73 16.29
CA TRP A 251 -1.35 -5.61 16.02
C TRP A 251 -0.77 -5.04 17.32
N LEU A 252 -1.64 -4.74 18.28
CA LEU A 252 -1.24 -4.23 19.59
C LEU A 252 -0.36 -5.24 20.34
N TYR A 253 -0.73 -6.51 20.33
CA TYR A 253 0.06 -7.57 20.97
C TYR A 253 1.50 -7.65 20.40
N TYR A 254 1.68 -7.52 19.09
CA TYR A 254 3.02 -7.51 18.47
C TYR A 254 3.84 -6.28 18.79
N ILE A 255 3.21 -5.12 19.01
CA ILE A 255 3.91 -3.91 19.45
C ILE A 255 4.40 -4.08 20.89
N LEU A 256 3.55 -4.62 21.77
CA LEU A 256 3.88 -4.83 23.19
C LEU A 256 4.84 -6.01 23.42
N ASN A 257 4.82 -7.01 22.53
CA ASN A 257 5.64 -8.23 22.63
C ASN A 257 6.44 -8.50 21.35
N PRO A 258 7.48 -7.70 21.03
CA PRO A 258 8.24 -7.84 19.78
C PRO A 258 8.88 -9.22 19.57
N ASN A 259 9.20 -9.95 20.65
CA ASN A 259 9.83 -11.28 20.60
C ASN A 259 8.89 -12.39 20.10
N GLU A 260 7.57 -12.18 20.14
CA GLU A 260 6.56 -13.19 19.81
C GLU A 260 6.14 -13.16 18.32
N LYS A 261 6.66 -12.21 17.52
CA LYS A 261 6.32 -12.04 16.10
C LYS A 261 6.56 -13.27 15.22
N LYS A 262 7.42 -14.20 15.64
CA LYS A 262 7.82 -15.37 14.83
C LYS A 262 7.14 -16.68 15.23
N ARG A 263 6.20 -16.66 16.18
CA ARG A 263 5.69 -17.89 16.82
C ARG A 263 4.23 -18.21 16.50
N GLY A 264 4.04 -19.24 15.68
CA GLY A 264 2.73 -19.88 15.47
C GLY A 264 1.90 -19.28 14.34
N ASN A 265 0.75 -19.87 14.09
CA ASN A 265 -0.20 -19.36 13.10
C ASN A 265 -1.12 -18.27 13.68
N ASN A 266 -1.88 -17.60 12.82
CA ASN A 266 -2.76 -16.48 13.21
C ASN A 266 -3.77 -16.83 14.32
N GLN A 267 -4.24 -18.08 14.39
CA GLN A 267 -5.21 -18.50 15.41
C GLN A 267 -4.52 -18.64 16.78
N GLN A 268 -3.36 -19.29 16.81
CA GLN A 268 -2.57 -19.46 18.03
C GLN A 268 -2.10 -18.12 18.60
N VAL A 269 -1.71 -17.18 17.73
CA VAL A 269 -1.33 -15.82 18.16
C VAL A 269 -2.51 -15.12 18.81
N LEU A 270 -3.70 -15.24 18.21
CA LEU A 270 -4.89 -14.59 18.74
C LEU A 270 -5.28 -15.16 20.12
N GLU A 271 -5.18 -16.47 20.32
CA GLU A 271 -5.39 -17.12 21.62
C GLU A 271 -4.41 -16.61 22.67
N ARG A 272 -3.10 -16.60 22.37
CA ARG A 272 -2.07 -16.06 23.29
C ARG A 272 -2.27 -14.58 23.58
N SER A 273 -2.68 -13.80 22.58
CA SER A 273 -2.98 -12.39 22.76
C SER A 273 -4.14 -12.21 23.75
N SER A 274 -5.21 -13.00 23.61
CA SER A 274 -6.32 -12.99 24.57
C SER A 274 -5.85 -13.36 25.98
N GLU A 275 -5.07 -14.44 26.13
CA GLU A 275 -4.49 -14.85 27.43
C GLU A 275 -3.60 -13.76 28.05
N TYR A 276 -2.78 -13.09 27.23
CA TYR A 276 -1.91 -12.00 27.66
C TYR A 276 -2.71 -10.85 28.25
N PHE A 277 -3.72 -10.33 27.53
CA PHE A 277 -4.49 -9.21 28.04
C PHE A 277 -5.38 -9.62 29.23
N GLN A 278 -6.00 -10.81 29.19
CA GLN A 278 -6.82 -11.33 30.28
C GLN A 278 -6.05 -11.47 31.60
N SER A 279 -4.82 -11.99 31.53
CA SER A 279 -4.01 -12.25 32.73
C SER A 279 -3.49 -10.96 33.37
N ILE A 280 -3.12 -9.96 32.56
CA ILE A 280 -2.50 -8.72 33.03
C ILE A 280 -3.56 -7.69 33.46
N TYR A 281 -4.70 -7.64 32.78
CA TYR A 281 -5.66 -6.51 32.88
C TYR A 281 -7.00 -6.88 33.53
N LYS A 282 -7.03 -7.93 34.36
CA LYS A 282 -8.23 -8.47 35.05
C LYS A 282 -9.01 -7.45 35.91
N GLY A 283 -8.47 -6.25 36.17
CA GLY A 283 -9.12 -5.19 36.97
C GLY A 283 -9.13 -3.80 36.34
N THR A 284 -8.57 -3.61 35.15
CA THR A 284 -8.55 -2.30 34.46
C THR A 284 -8.31 -2.53 32.98
N GLU A 285 -9.09 -1.90 32.12
CA GLU A 285 -8.96 -2.06 30.68
C GLU A 285 -7.71 -1.36 30.14
N PHE A 286 -6.96 -2.06 29.26
CA PHE A 286 -5.66 -1.60 28.77
C PHE A 286 -5.71 -0.18 28.21
N LEU A 287 -6.72 0.16 27.39
CA LEU A 287 -6.80 1.46 26.73
C LEU A 287 -7.10 2.64 27.69
N LEU A 288 -7.45 2.39 28.95
CA LEU A 288 -7.57 3.43 29.99
C LEU A 288 -6.25 3.72 30.70
N THR A 289 -5.29 2.79 30.63
CA THR A 289 -3.97 2.96 31.25
C THR A 289 -3.16 4.05 30.54
N GLU A 290 -2.20 4.66 31.24
CA GLU A 290 -1.33 5.68 30.63
C GLU A 290 -0.57 5.16 29.41
N GLU A 291 -0.17 3.88 29.42
CA GLU A 291 0.48 3.26 28.28
C GLU A 291 -0.49 2.99 27.11
N GLY A 292 -1.71 2.55 27.41
CA GLY A 292 -2.69 2.16 26.40
C GLY A 292 -3.38 3.33 25.70
N LYS A 293 -3.47 4.51 26.33
CA LYS A 293 -4.14 5.70 25.77
C LYS A 293 -3.65 6.07 24.37
N LYS A 294 -2.35 5.93 24.08
CA LYS A 294 -1.79 6.23 22.75
C LYS A 294 -2.31 5.30 21.66
N TYR A 295 -2.77 4.09 22.00
CA TYR A 295 -3.35 3.14 21.06
C TYR A 295 -4.88 3.19 20.99
N ALA A 296 -5.52 4.08 21.73
CA ALA A 296 -6.98 4.23 21.72
C ALA A 296 -7.59 4.62 20.35
N PRO A 297 -6.98 5.52 19.54
CA PRO A 297 -7.64 6.04 18.34
C PRO A 297 -8.08 4.98 17.31
N PRO A 298 -7.26 3.97 16.95
CA PRO A 298 -7.68 2.89 16.07
C PRO A 298 -8.88 2.08 16.59
N PHE A 299 -8.93 1.82 17.90
CA PHE A 299 -10.03 1.07 18.52
C PHE A 299 -11.31 1.90 18.60
N LYS A 300 -11.21 3.22 18.78
CA LYS A 300 -12.38 4.13 18.71
C LYS A 300 -12.99 4.21 17.31
N ALA A 301 -12.21 3.93 16.28
CA ALA A 301 -12.68 3.89 14.89
C ALA A 301 -13.47 2.61 14.54
N LEU A 302 -13.52 1.62 15.43
CA LEU A 302 -14.34 0.42 15.25
C LEU A 302 -15.83 0.76 15.22
N ARG A 303 -16.58 0.06 14.36
CA ARG A 303 -18.04 0.20 14.29
C ARG A 303 -18.70 -0.68 15.35
N PHE A 304 -18.71 -0.22 16.61
CA PHE A 304 -19.23 -0.98 17.75
C PHE A 304 -20.66 -1.51 17.57
N GLN A 305 -21.51 -0.80 16.83
CA GLN A 305 -22.86 -1.30 16.48
C GLN A 305 -22.85 -2.65 15.74
N HIS A 306 -21.75 -3.00 15.07
CA HIS A 306 -21.61 -4.24 14.32
C HIS A 306 -20.81 -5.32 15.08
N LEU A 307 -20.12 -4.95 16.16
CA LEU A 307 -19.37 -5.88 17.02
C LEU A 307 -20.27 -6.60 18.03
N ILE A 308 -21.43 -6.02 18.34
CA ILE A 308 -22.40 -6.57 19.31
C ILE A 308 -23.46 -7.48 18.65
N ASN A 309 -23.29 -7.84 17.37
CA ASN A 309 -24.24 -8.67 16.63
C ASN A 309 -24.22 -10.14 17.08
N LEU A 310 -23.08 -10.62 17.59
CA LEU A 310 -22.90 -12.00 18.07
C LEU A 310 -22.50 -11.98 19.55
N LEU A 311 -23.16 -12.83 20.35
CA LEU A 311 -22.90 -12.92 21.78
C LEU A 311 -21.47 -13.35 22.08
N ASP A 312 -20.94 -14.32 21.33
CA ASP A 312 -19.57 -14.81 21.52
C ASP A 312 -18.52 -13.73 21.24
N ASP A 313 -18.72 -12.93 20.17
CA ASP A 313 -17.83 -11.82 19.85
C ASP A 313 -17.85 -10.75 20.95
N MET A 314 -19.03 -10.37 21.43
CA MET A 314 -19.18 -9.39 22.51
C MET A 314 -18.52 -9.90 23.81
N ASN A 315 -18.78 -11.16 24.18
CA ASN A 315 -18.19 -11.76 25.38
C ASN A 315 -16.67 -11.81 25.28
N ARG A 316 -16.14 -12.12 24.08
CA ARG A 316 -14.72 -12.14 23.82
C ARG A 316 -14.08 -10.76 23.99
N ILE A 317 -14.63 -9.74 23.33
CA ILE A 317 -14.13 -8.35 23.41
C ILE A 317 -14.07 -7.87 24.87
N ARG A 318 -15.11 -8.18 25.66
CA ARG A 318 -15.14 -7.87 27.10
C ARG A 318 -14.09 -8.63 27.89
N SER A 319 -13.98 -9.93 27.63
CA SER A 319 -13.04 -10.79 28.35
C SER A 319 -11.59 -10.38 28.10
N ASP A 320 -11.27 -9.86 26.91
CA ASP A 320 -9.91 -9.45 26.57
C ASP A 320 -9.42 -8.23 27.39
N HIS A 321 -10.30 -7.48 28.07
CA HIS A 321 -9.93 -6.30 28.88
C HIS A 321 -9.08 -5.26 28.12
N ILE A 322 -9.23 -5.16 26.80
CA ILE A 322 -8.54 -4.16 25.97
C ILE A 322 -9.35 -2.88 25.89
N VAL A 323 -10.60 -3.01 25.44
CA VAL A 323 -11.50 -1.89 25.17
C VAL A 323 -12.40 -1.65 26.38
N PRO A 324 -12.61 -0.39 26.81
CA PRO A 324 -13.50 -0.08 27.92
C PRO A 324 -14.94 -0.50 27.63
N ASP A 325 -15.60 -1.10 28.62
CA ASP A 325 -17.01 -1.52 28.50
C ASP A 325 -17.95 -0.35 28.14
N GLU A 326 -17.60 0.85 28.59
CA GLU A 326 -18.35 2.07 28.30
C GLU A 326 -18.43 2.40 26.81
N TRP A 327 -17.42 2.02 26.01
CA TRP A 327 -17.42 2.32 24.57
C TRP A 327 -18.46 1.49 23.80
N MET A 328 -18.84 0.33 24.33
CA MET A 328 -19.91 -0.51 23.76
C MET A 328 -21.30 -0.09 24.25
N ARG A 329 -21.40 0.71 25.33
CA ARG A 329 -22.67 1.04 25.99
C ARG A 329 -23.66 1.70 25.04
N ASP A 330 -23.23 2.71 24.30
CA ASP A 330 -24.11 3.45 23.38
C ASP A 330 -24.61 2.58 22.23
N ALA A 331 -23.75 1.71 21.70
CA ALA A 331 -24.10 0.73 20.69
C ALA A 331 -25.17 -0.25 21.22
N ILE A 332 -24.99 -0.75 22.45
CA ILE A 332 -25.93 -1.68 23.10
C ILE A 332 -27.28 -0.99 23.36
N ILE A 333 -27.29 0.21 23.91
CA ILE A 333 -28.52 0.97 24.18
C ILE A 333 -29.26 1.25 22.86
N THR A 334 -28.54 1.63 21.81
CA THR A 334 -29.11 1.88 20.49
C THR A 334 -29.68 0.61 19.86
N ALA A 335 -28.97 -0.51 19.95
CA ALA A 335 -29.43 -1.81 19.45
C ALA A 335 -30.68 -2.29 20.21
N TRP A 336 -30.67 -2.19 21.54
CA TRP A 336 -31.83 -2.53 22.38
C TRP A 336 -33.04 -1.64 22.08
N SER A 337 -32.83 -0.32 21.97
CA SER A 337 -33.90 0.62 21.62
C SER A 337 -34.48 0.34 20.22
N SER A 338 -33.62 -0.05 19.27
CA SER A 338 -34.04 -0.43 17.92
C SER A 338 -34.84 -1.74 17.94
N LEU A 339 -34.42 -2.72 18.73
CA LEU A 339 -35.16 -3.96 18.95
C LEU A 339 -36.54 -3.69 19.56
N LEU A 340 -36.65 -2.81 20.56
CA LEU A 340 -37.92 -2.42 21.15
C LEU A 340 -38.82 -1.68 20.15
N LYS A 341 -38.29 -0.75 19.35
CA LYS A 341 -39.06 -0.07 18.29
C LYS A 341 -39.61 -1.06 17.27
N PHE A 342 -38.80 -2.06 16.94
CA PHE A 342 -39.17 -3.14 16.04
C PHE A 342 -40.28 -4.01 16.62
N ASP A 343 -40.15 -4.44 17.89
CA ASP A 343 -41.14 -5.25 18.60
C ASP A 343 -42.50 -4.53 18.74
N HIS A 344 -42.48 -3.23 19.06
CA HIS A 344 -43.70 -2.41 19.14
C HIS A 344 -44.27 -2.00 17.77
N GLY A 345 -43.67 -2.40 16.65
CA GLY A 345 -44.11 -2.05 15.29
C GLY A 345 -44.01 -0.56 14.96
N VAL A 346 -43.22 0.21 15.71
CA VAL A 346 -43.01 1.65 15.53
C VAL A 346 -41.86 1.91 14.55
N ASP A 347 -41.01 0.91 14.30
CA ASP A 347 -39.95 0.99 13.31
C ASP A 347 -40.52 1.19 11.90
N ARG A 348 -40.25 2.37 11.34
CA ARG A 348 -40.69 2.79 10.01
C ARG A 348 -39.63 2.52 8.94
N GLY A 349 -38.53 1.86 9.33
CA GLY A 349 -37.39 1.68 8.47
C GLY A 349 -36.55 2.95 8.34
N PRO A 350 -35.47 2.86 7.55
CA PRO A 350 -34.57 3.98 7.33
C PRO A 350 -35.27 5.13 6.59
N ARG A 351 -35.23 6.32 7.18
CA ARG A 351 -35.58 7.57 6.49
C ARG A 351 -34.35 7.98 5.68
N GLN A 352 -34.52 8.17 4.37
CA GLN A 352 -33.50 8.59 3.38
C GLN A 352 -32.08 8.78 3.96
N TYR A 353 -31.19 7.81 3.71
CA TYR A 353 -29.79 7.97 4.06
C TYR A 353 -29.03 8.75 2.99
N THR A 354 -28.10 9.57 3.44
CA THR A 354 -27.03 10.09 2.61
C THR A 354 -25.99 9.00 2.33
N GLU A 355 -25.27 9.13 1.22
CA GLU A 355 -24.18 8.23 0.87
C GLU A 355 -23.07 8.19 1.94
N ALA A 356 -22.82 9.33 2.58
CA ALA A 356 -21.85 9.47 3.66
C ALA A 356 -22.28 8.67 4.91
N GLU A 357 -23.56 8.72 5.29
CA GLU A 357 -24.07 7.95 6.43
C GLU A 357 -23.95 6.44 6.20
N ILE A 358 -24.26 5.95 4.99
CA ILE A 358 -24.10 4.53 4.65
C ILE A 358 -22.63 4.15 4.69
N SER A 359 -21.75 4.95 4.09
CA SER A 359 -20.31 4.67 4.06
C SER A 359 -19.73 4.58 5.47
N ASN A 360 -20.09 5.52 6.36
CA ASN A 360 -19.53 5.61 7.70
C ASN A 360 -20.13 4.60 8.69
N ASN A 361 -21.43 4.31 8.58
CA ASN A 361 -22.14 3.48 9.57
C ASN A 361 -22.52 2.08 9.07
N GLY A 362 -22.34 1.80 7.77
CA GLY A 362 -22.72 0.53 7.15
C GLY A 362 -21.99 -0.67 7.75
N LEU A 363 -22.61 -1.84 7.67
CA LEU A 363 -21.95 -3.09 8.03
C LEU A 363 -20.87 -3.41 6.99
N ARG A 364 -19.65 -3.67 7.45
CA ARG A 364 -18.57 -4.19 6.61
C ARG A 364 -18.46 -5.70 6.84
N CYS A 365 -18.65 -6.47 5.78
CA CYS A 365 -18.52 -7.93 5.80
C CYS A 365 -18.16 -8.42 4.39
N GLY A 366 -17.40 -9.50 4.32
CA GLY A 366 -16.86 -10.01 3.07
C GLY A 366 -16.45 -11.46 3.17
N ARG A 367 -16.32 -12.13 2.03
CA ARG A 367 -15.85 -13.52 1.96
C ARG A 367 -14.86 -13.65 0.82
N ILE A 368 -13.76 -14.35 1.07
CA ILE A 368 -12.80 -14.74 0.04
C ILE A 368 -13.24 -16.09 -0.52
N LEU A 369 -13.37 -16.17 -1.84
CA LEU A 369 -13.65 -17.40 -2.55
C LEU A 369 -12.33 -17.84 -3.20
N HIS A 370 -11.91 -19.08 -2.95
CA HIS A 370 -10.60 -19.58 -3.39
C HIS A 370 -10.64 -20.25 -4.76
N ASP A 371 -11.84 -20.51 -5.28
CA ASP A 371 -12.09 -21.17 -6.55
C ASP A 371 -13.39 -20.64 -7.18
N ASP A 372 -13.56 -20.87 -8.48
CA ASP A 372 -14.73 -20.47 -9.26
C ASP A 372 -15.96 -21.38 -9.07
N GLY A 373 -15.91 -22.28 -8.09
CA GLY A 373 -16.98 -23.20 -7.76
C GLY A 373 -18.24 -22.52 -7.22
N GLU A 374 -19.25 -23.33 -6.94
CA GLU A 374 -20.46 -22.86 -6.27
C GLU A 374 -20.21 -22.74 -4.77
N HIS A 375 -20.31 -21.52 -4.25
CA HIS A 375 -20.11 -21.22 -2.82
C HIS A 375 -21.42 -20.79 -2.20
N VAL A 376 -21.80 -21.44 -1.10
CA VAL A 376 -22.98 -21.05 -0.30
C VAL A 376 -22.53 -20.75 1.12
N TRP A 377 -22.96 -19.61 1.65
CA TRP A 377 -22.70 -19.26 3.04
C TRP A 377 -23.86 -18.52 3.67
N ARG A 378 -23.82 -18.46 4.99
CA ARG A 378 -24.86 -17.87 5.81
C ARG A 378 -24.25 -16.82 6.72
N TRP A 379 -24.89 -15.67 6.82
CA TRP A 379 -24.57 -14.66 7.82
C TRP A 379 -25.81 -14.40 8.67
N MET A 380 -25.63 -14.48 9.98
CA MET A 380 -26.70 -14.44 10.97
C MET A 380 -26.59 -13.17 11.83
N GLY A 381 -27.68 -12.83 12.52
CA GLY A 381 -27.66 -11.82 13.57
C GLY A 381 -27.78 -10.38 13.11
N PHE A 382 -28.00 -10.11 11.82
CA PHE A 382 -28.14 -8.73 11.35
C PHE A 382 -29.47 -8.10 11.79
N TYR A 383 -29.43 -6.85 12.25
CA TYR A 383 -30.64 -6.04 12.51
C TYR A 383 -31.73 -6.79 13.32
N GLY A 384 -31.37 -7.50 14.39
CA GLY A 384 -32.34 -8.25 15.20
C GLY A 384 -32.79 -9.58 14.57
N GLY A 385 -31.84 -10.39 14.10
CA GLY A 385 -32.10 -11.78 13.66
C GLY A 385 -32.44 -11.95 12.17
N LEU A 386 -32.06 -11.01 11.31
CA LEU A 386 -32.04 -11.25 9.87
C LEU A 386 -30.95 -12.27 9.55
N ASP A 387 -31.36 -13.27 8.79
CA ASP A 387 -30.53 -14.38 8.40
C ASP A 387 -30.45 -14.43 6.88
N LEU A 388 -29.24 -14.21 6.36
CA LEU A 388 -28.97 -14.07 4.94
C LEU A 388 -28.13 -15.24 4.46
N VAL A 389 -28.67 -15.95 3.46
CA VAL A 389 -27.95 -16.97 2.70
C VAL A 389 -27.47 -16.34 1.40
N TRP A 390 -26.17 -16.40 1.21
CA TRP A 390 -25.47 -15.92 0.04
C TRP A 390 -25.05 -17.13 -0.81
N THR A 391 -25.21 -17.00 -2.11
CA THR A 391 -24.77 -17.99 -3.09
C THR A 391 -23.97 -17.29 -4.16
N CYS A 392 -22.73 -17.73 -4.40
CA CYS A 392 -21.93 -17.33 -5.53
C CYS A 392 -21.84 -18.50 -6.52
N LYS A 393 -22.23 -18.27 -7.77
CA LYS A 393 -22.16 -19.25 -8.85
C LYS A 393 -21.97 -18.54 -10.18
N ASN A 394 -21.01 -18.99 -11.00
CA ASN A 394 -20.74 -18.43 -12.33
C ASN A 394 -20.57 -16.89 -12.31
N HIS A 395 -19.78 -16.36 -11.36
CA HIS A 395 -19.60 -14.93 -11.12
C HIS A 395 -20.89 -14.13 -10.81
N SER A 396 -22.00 -14.80 -10.54
CA SER A 396 -23.24 -14.19 -10.05
C SER A 396 -23.35 -14.37 -8.54
N VAL A 397 -23.76 -13.30 -7.84
CA VAL A 397 -24.01 -13.31 -6.39
C VAL A 397 -25.51 -13.19 -6.16
N MET A 398 -26.07 -14.13 -5.41
CA MET A 398 -27.46 -14.15 -5.01
C MET A 398 -27.59 -14.08 -3.49
N VAL A 399 -28.50 -13.25 -3.00
CA VAL A 399 -28.80 -13.11 -1.58
C VAL A 399 -30.25 -13.50 -1.35
N ARG A 400 -30.50 -14.38 -0.39
CA ARG A 400 -31.85 -14.77 0.02
C ARG A 400 -31.97 -14.69 1.53
N ARG A 401 -33.12 -14.23 2.02
CA ARG A 401 -33.45 -14.36 3.45
C ARG A 401 -33.82 -15.80 3.75
N ASN A 402 -33.13 -16.41 4.70
CA ASN A 402 -33.55 -17.69 5.23
C ASN A 402 -34.71 -17.48 6.21
N HIS A 403 -35.84 -18.11 5.90
CA HIS A 403 -37.08 -18.03 6.70
C HIS A 403 -37.30 -19.29 7.56
N ARG A 404 -36.40 -20.29 7.49
CA ARG A 404 -36.55 -21.58 8.16
C ARG A 404 -35.43 -21.77 9.18
N GLY A 405 -35.78 -21.71 10.46
CA GLY A 405 -35.01 -22.36 11.53
C GLY A 405 -35.57 -23.76 11.72
N ASN A 406 -34.73 -24.79 11.72
CA ASN A 406 -35.13 -26.11 12.20
C ASN A 406 -35.45 -26.08 13.71
N ASP A 407 -34.96 -25.08 14.43
CA ASP A 407 -35.31 -24.81 15.81
C ASP A 407 -35.95 -23.42 15.89
N GLY A 408 -37.19 -23.35 16.35
CA GLY A 408 -38.04 -22.16 16.41
C GLY A 408 -37.60 -21.07 17.38
N SER A 409 -36.31 -20.97 17.70
CA SER A 409 -35.75 -19.89 18.51
C SER A 409 -34.90 -18.96 17.63
N ILE A 410 -35.22 -17.66 17.68
CA ILE A 410 -34.49 -16.56 17.02
C ILE A 410 -34.78 -16.34 15.52
N LEU A 411 -35.96 -16.75 15.02
CA LEU A 411 -36.53 -16.04 13.87
C LEU A 411 -37.24 -14.79 14.39
N SER A 412 -36.83 -13.63 13.90
CA SER A 412 -37.55 -12.38 14.16
C SER A 412 -39.05 -12.54 13.89
N MET A 413 -39.87 -12.19 14.88
CA MET A 413 -41.33 -12.33 14.82
C MET A 413 -42.02 -11.39 13.81
N ALA A 414 -41.29 -10.49 13.13
CA ALA A 414 -41.89 -9.61 12.13
C ALA A 414 -41.74 -10.13 10.69
N ASN A 415 -42.88 -10.13 10.00
CA ASN A 415 -43.01 -10.61 8.62
C ASN A 415 -42.44 -9.63 7.58
N ARG A 416 -42.22 -8.34 7.92
CA ARG A 416 -41.71 -7.31 6.99
C ARG A 416 -40.58 -6.50 7.61
N ARG A 417 -39.61 -6.13 6.78
CA ARG A 417 -38.47 -5.28 7.14
C ARG A 417 -38.16 -4.33 6.00
N TYR A 418 -37.83 -3.09 6.34
CA TYR A 418 -37.34 -2.10 5.39
C TYR A 418 -35.81 -2.09 5.47
N ILE A 419 -35.16 -2.42 4.36
CA ILE A 419 -33.69 -2.48 4.26
C ILE A 419 -33.27 -1.50 3.17
N ALA A 420 -32.25 -0.70 3.44
CA ALA A 420 -31.54 0.05 2.42
C ALA A 420 -30.27 -0.73 2.04
N CYS A 421 -30.06 -0.97 0.74
CA CYS A 421 -28.85 -1.60 0.20
C CYS A 421 -28.19 -0.67 -0.82
N ARG A 422 -26.86 -0.79 -0.95
CA ARG A 422 -26.06 -0.13 -1.97
C ARG A 422 -25.18 -1.17 -2.66
#